data_AF-A0A310SDF7-F1
#
_entry.id   AF-A0A310SDF7-F1
#
_cell.length_a   1.000
_cell.length_b   1.000
_cell.length_c   1.000
_cell.angle_alpha   90.00
_cell.angle_beta   90.00
_cell.angle_gamma   90.00
#
_symmetry.space_group_name_H-M   'P 1'
#
loop_
_entity.id
_entity.type
_entity.pdbx_description
1 polymer ?
#
loop_
_entity_poly.entity_id
_entity_poly.type
_entity_poly.pdbx_seq_one_letter_code
_entity_poly.pdbx_strand_id
1 'polypeptide(L)'
;MQSSTGKLLLVFVLCIVSILHVKAEKEISIVFFNVDVSNSDILNSWDGDLADNLISSTINVKENCPGQIEADIRIYQGDNLVNTMNKKYDKPMNEFENLDICGSVEAPEPDDDSCSIAEGIIRAMYRGFVDSLRGAIVLFYMDKHINEKISRPPSSKLEIHGKDAAIIPHASKHFNHLRESKVLKRTIQCCALNGGVFWASILIFECGLLPFLKYLLSIIFGHSPGMGMTVWSWMKPFLSLTFGTVWVLPLFVLSRIVNSLWFQDIADSAYRYRQGRPLLLSSVSKLIADTLFSILVQALFLGQGMLVSRIPLPLVGDILALIHMCLLYALYAFEYKWFNMGWELHRRLSFIESNWPYFVGFGLPLAVLTQLPSSYVISGCVFSILFPLFIVSGNEAIPVTGVCDCPLKLFSPVIAIANTLFNKTIGPKR
;
A
#
# COMPACT_ATOMS: atom_id res chain seq x y z
N MET A 1 -15.98 29.18 -33.20
CA MET A 1 -15.46 27.83 -32.95
C MET A 1 -15.48 27.57 -31.45
N GLN A 2 -16.62 27.15 -30.92
CA GLN A 2 -16.86 27.04 -29.47
C GLN A 2 -17.83 25.86 -29.25
N SER A 3 -17.38 24.62 -29.48
CA SER A 3 -18.17 23.40 -29.21
C SER A 3 -17.36 22.12 -29.46
N SER A 4 -16.22 21.93 -28.78
CA SER A 4 -15.49 20.65 -28.86
C SER A 4 -14.97 20.16 -27.51
N THR A 5 -14.54 21.07 -26.63
CA THR A 5 -14.07 20.74 -25.27
C THR A 5 -15.21 20.30 -24.34
N GLY A 6 -16.36 20.98 -24.39
CA GLY A 6 -17.56 20.56 -23.62
C GLY A 6 -18.14 19.21 -24.09
N LYS A 7 -18.04 18.90 -25.39
CA LYS A 7 -18.47 17.60 -25.94
C LYS A 7 -17.51 16.47 -25.55
N LEU A 8 -16.21 16.76 -25.46
CA LEU A 8 -15.22 15.77 -24.99
C LEU A 8 -15.40 15.45 -23.50
N LEU A 9 -15.72 16.46 -22.68
CA LEU A 9 -16.02 16.27 -21.26
C LEU A 9 -17.33 15.49 -21.06
N LEU A 10 -18.35 15.78 -21.87
CA LEU A 10 -19.62 15.04 -21.86
C LEU A 10 -19.44 13.59 -22.35
N VAL A 11 -18.60 13.33 -23.35
CA VAL A 11 -18.27 11.96 -23.80
C VAL A 11 -17.45 11.22 -22.74
N PHE A 12 -16.57 11.90 -22.00
CA PHE A 12 -15.82 11.28 -20.91
C PHE A 12 -16.73 10.94 -19.71
N VAL A 13 -17.68 11.81 -19.36
CA VAL A 13 -18.69 11.56 -18.32
C VAL A 13 -19.71 10.50 -18.77
N LEU A 14 -20.15 10.52 -20.04
CA LEU A 14 -21.06 9.50 -20.59
C LEU A 14 -20.39 8.14 -20.76
N CYS A 15 -19.09 8.07 -21.09
CA CYS A 15 -18.35 6.80 -21.09
C CYS A 15 -18.18 6.21 -19.68
N ILE A 16 -18.15 7.03 -18.63
CA ILE A 16 -18.17 6.53 -17.24
C ILE A 16 -19.56 5.98 -16.87
N VAL A 17 -20.64 6.54 -17.43
CA VAL A 17 -22.02 6.07 -17.19
C VAL A 17 -22.40 4.85 -18.06
N SER A 18 -21.83 4.71 -19.27
CA SER A 18 -22.16 3.61 -20.20
C SER A 18 -21.31 2.33 -20.05
N ILE A 19 -20.36 2.27 -19.11
CA ILE A 19 -19.62 1.03 -18.79
C ILE A 19 -20.34 0.20 -17.71
N LEU A 20 -21.43 0.71 -17.13
CA LEU A 20 -22.40 -0.06 -16.37
C LEU A 20 -23.37 -0.75 -17.33
N HIS A 21 -23.02 -1.94 -17.82
CA HIS A 21 -23.90 -3.11 -17.98
C HIS A 21 -23.20 -4.12 -18.89
N VAL A 22 -22.57 -5.12 -18.28
CA VAL A 22 -22.34 -6.41 -18.94
C VAL A 22 -23.20 -7.41 -18.20
N LYS A 23 -24.34 -7.75 -18.80
CA LYS A 23 -25.22 -8.82 -18.33
C LYS A 23 -24.61 -10.15 -18.78
N ALA A 24 -24.24 -11.01 -17.84
CA ALA A 24 -23.95 -12.41 -18.09
C ALA A 24 -25.13 -13.24 -17.57
N GLU A 25 -25.79 -13.96 -18.47
CA GLU A 25 -26.90 -14.86 -18.15
C GLU A 25 -26.39 -16.14 -17.48
N LYS A 26 -26.76 -16.29 -16.21
CA LYS A 26 -27.38 -17.48 -15.59
C LYS A 26 -27.83 -17.04 -14.18
N GLU A 27 -28.95 -16.32 -14.12
CA GLU A 27 -29.52 -15.84 -12.86
C GLU A 27 -30.08 -17.02 -12.05
N ILE A 28 -29.47 -17.31 -10.90
CA ILE A 28 -30.19 -17.88 -9.76
C ILE A 28 -30.64 -16.68 -8.93
N SER A 29 -31.95 -16.42 -8.94
CA SER A 29 -32.55 -15.33 -8.18
C SER A 29 -32.85 -15.81 -6.77
N ILE A 30 -32.09 -15.36 -5.77
CA ILE A 30 -32.47 -15.51 -4.36
C ILE A 30 -33.38 -14.34 -4.02
N VAL A 31 -34.68 -14.62 -3.87
CA VAL A 31 -35.72 -13.59 -3.76
C VAL A 31 -35.77 -12.93 -2.39
N PHE A 32 -35.38 -13.62 -1.31
CA PHE A 32 -35.16 -13.01 0.00
C PHE A 32 -34.28 -13.90 0.91
N PHE A 33 -33.54 -13.27 1.83
CA PHE A 33 -32.80 -13.93 2.91
C PHE A 33 -33.14 -13.19 4.21
N ASN A 34 -33.61 -13.90 5.23
CA ASN A 34 -34.01 -13.31 6.51
C ASN A 34 -33.30 -14.03 7.65
N VAL A 35 -32.60 -13.28 8.51
CA VAL A 35 -31.95 -13.80 9.71
C VAL A 35 -32.57 -13.07 10.89
N ASP A 36 -33.33 -13.81 11.69
CA ASP A 36 -33.95 -13.30 12.90
C ASP A 36 -33.01 -13.57 14.07
N VAL A 37 -32.43 -12.52 14.65
CA VAL A 37 -31.57 -12.63 15.83
C VAL A 37 -32.34 -12.08 17.02
N SER A 38 -32.82 -12.98 17.86
CA SER A 38 -33.51 -12.60 19.09
C SER A 38 -32.54 -11.92 20.06
N ASN A 39 -32.80 -10.65 20.40
CA ASN A 39 -32.24 -9.89 21.53
C ASN A 39 -30.73 -9.53 21.49
N SER A 40 -30.25 -8.80 20.48
CA SER A 40 -29.16 -7.81 20.66
C SER A 40 -29.01 -6.89 19.44
N ASP A 41 -28.64 -5.63 19.69
CA ASP A 41 -28.58 -4.54 18.71
C ASP A 41 -27.61 -4.82 17.55
N ILE A 42 -28.15 -5.28 16.42
CA ILE A 42 -27.44 -5.40 15.15
C ILE A 42 -27.24 -3.98 14.58
N LEU A 43 -25.98 -3.60 14.32
CA LEU A 43 -25.69 -2.40 13.55
C LEU A 43 -25.99 -2.67 12.08
N ASN A 44 -26.88 -1.87 11.49
CA ASN A 44 -27.29 -1.93 10.08
C ASN A 44 -26.08 -1.86 9.12
N SER A 45 -25.48 -3.01 8.81
CA SER A 45 -24.81 -3.27 7.54
C SER A 45 -24.66 -4.78 7.40
N TRP A 46 -25.49 -5.36 6.54
CA TRP A 46 -25.36 -6.73 6.08
C TRP A 46 -24.72 -6.67 4.69
N ASP A 47 -23.58 -7.35 4.54
CA ASP A 47 -22.95 -7.57 3.24
C ASP A 47 -22.96 -9.09 3.00
N GLY A 48 -23.86 -9.51 2.12
CA GLY A 48 -23.97 -10.87 1.63
C GLY A 48 -23.37 -10.93 0.23
N ASP A 49 -22.23 -11.60 0.06
CA ASP A 49 -21.64 -11.81 -1.26
C ASP A 49 -21.93 -13.25 -1.73
N LEU A 50 -22.32 -13.36 -3.00
CA LEU A 50 -22.69 -14.61 -3.64
C LEU A 50 -21.75 -14.85 -4.81
N ALA A 51 -20.62 -15.50 -4.52
CA ALA A 51 -19.63 -15.89 -5.51
C ALA A 51 -19.50 -17.42 -5.52
N ASP A 52 -19.43 -18.03 -6.70
CA ASP A 52 -19.12 -19.45 -6.90
C ASP A 52 -20.01 -20.46 -6.14
N ASN A 53 -21.32 -20.22 -6.08
CA ASN A 53 -22.30 -21.04 -5.32
C ASN A 53 -22.06 -21.08 -3.79
N LEU A 54 -21.23 -20.18 -3.25
CA LEU A 54 -21.10 -19.96 -1.81
C LEU A 54 -21.90 -18.72 -1.39
N ILE A 55 -22.63 -18.86 -0.28
CA ILE A 55 -23.27 -17.74 0.41
C ILE A 55 -22.33 -17.32 1.53
N SER A 56 -21.72 -16.14 1.41
CA SER A 56 -20.94 -15.53 2.48
C SER A 56 -21.75 -14.41 3.10
N SER A 57 -22.01 -14.49 4.41
CA SER A 57 -22.76 -13.46 5.15
C SER A 57 -21.94 -13.01 6.35
N THR A 58 -21.71 -11.70 6.45
CA THR A 58 -21.00 -11.09 7.59
C THR A 58 -22.01 -10.43 8.53
N ILE A 59 -21.95 -10.74 9.81
CA ILE A 59 -22.82 -10.16 10.85
C ILE A 59 -21.97 -9.27 11.75
N ASN A 60 -22.31 -7.98 11.82
CA ASN A 60 -21.65 -7.00 12.68
C ASN A 60 -22.50 -6.76 13.94
N VAL A 61 -21.98 -7.09 15.13
CA VAL A 61 -22.71 -6.99 16.41
C VAL A 61 -22.14 -5.86 17.27
N LYS A 62 -23.01 -5.05 17.89
CA LYS A 62 -22.64 -3.91 18.74
C LYS A 62 -22.29 -4.39 20.16
N GLU A 63 -21.01 -4.30 20.47
CA GLU A 63 -20.41 -4.27 21.82
C GLU A 63 -20.36 -5.52 22.72
N ASN A 64 -21.28 -6.49 22.64
CA ASN A 64 -21.15 -7.73 23.43
C ASN A 64 -21.19 -8.96 22.53
N CYS A 65 -20.06 -9.66 22.37
CA CYS A 65 -20.00 -10.94 21.68
C CYS A 65 -21.03 -11.90 22.29
N PRO A 66 -22.11 -12.27 21.58
CA PRO A 66 -23.10 -13.19 22.12
C PRO A 66 -22.43 -14.54 22.39
N GLY A 67 -22.79 -15.17 23.53
CA GLY A 67 -22.19 -16.44 23.94
C GLY A 67 -22.40 -17.59 22.95
N GLN A 68 -23.46 -17.50 22.14
CA GLN A 68 -23.75 -18.40 21.02
C GLN A 68 -24.46 -17.62 19.91
N ILE A 69 -24.15 -17.94 18.65
CA ILE A 69 -24.86 -17.41 17.47
C ILE A 69 -25.62 -18.58 16.84
N GLU A 70 -26.94 -18.44 16.72
CA GLU A 70 -27.81 -19.41 16.04
C GLU A 70 -28.26 -18.82 14.71
N ALA A 71 -28.01 -19.55 13.62
CA ALA A 71 -28.40 -19.16 12.28
C ALA A 71 -29.42 -20.14 11.73
N ASP A 72 -30.62 -19.63 11.43
CA ASP A 72 -31.66 -20.34 10.70
C ASP A 72 -31.65 -19.92 9.22
N ILE A 73 -31.34 -20.87 8.34
CA ILE A 73 -31.25 -20.67 6.90
C ILE A 73 -32.42 -21.40 6.23
N ARG A 74 -33.26 -20.66 5.52
CA ARG A 74 -34.39 -21.21 4.74
C ARG A 74 -34.15 -20.99 3.25
N ILE A 75 -34.30 -22.04 2.45
CA ILE A 75 -34.05 -22.03 1.00
C ILE A 75 -35.40 -22.22 0.28
N TYR A 76 -35.74 -21.28 -0.61
CA TYR A 76 -36.97 -21.31 -1.41
C TYR A 76 -36.65 -21.50 -2.89
N GLN A 77 -37.58 -22.12 -3.63
CA GLN A 77 -37.58 -22.19 -5.09
C GLN A 77 -38.95 -21.71 -5.58
N GLY A 78 -38.99 -20.48 -6.11
CA GLY A 78 -40.23 -19.74 -6.27
C GLY A 78 -40.82 -19.42 -4.89
N ASP A 79 -42.11 -19.71 -4.69
CA ASP A 79 -42.80 -19.52 -3.40
C ASP A 79 -42.73 -20.75 -2.48
N ASN A 80 -42.11 -21.85 -2.93
CA ASN A 80 -42.05 -23.11 -2.18
C ASN A 80 -40.77 -23.20 -1.35
N LEU A 81 -40.89 -23.46 -0.04
CA LEU A 81 -39.78 -23.77 0.84
C LEU A 81 -39.22 -25.16 0.50
N VAL A 82 -37.96 -25.23 0.10
CA VAL A 82 -37.29 -26.46 -0.36
C VAL A 82 -36.37 -27.04 0.71
N ASN A 83 -35.78 -26.19 1.56
CA ASN A 83 -34.89 -26.66 2.62
C ASN A 83 -34.84 -25.71 3.82
N THR A 84 -34.56 -26.23 5.01
CA THR A 84 -34.28 -25.45 6.22
C THR A 84 -33.07 -26.04 6.94
N MET A 85 -32.12 -25.20 7.32
CA MET A 85 -30.93 -25.56 8.06
C MET A 85 -30.79 -24.67 9.29
N ASN A 86 -30.67 -25.27 10.46
CA ASN A 86 -30.31 -24.59 11.70
C ASN A 86 -28.85 -24.89 12.02
N LYS A 87 -28.06 -23.86 12.33
CA LYS A 87 -26.67 -24.04 12.74
C LYS A 87 -26.34 -23.16 13.93
N LYS A 88 -25.89 -23.80 15.01
CA LYS A 88 -25.35 -23.16 16.21
C LYS A 88 -23.85 -23.02 16.10
N TYR A 89 -23.36 -21.82 16.37
CA TYR A 89 -21.95 -21.48 16.44
C TYR A 89 -21.61 -21.12 17.88
N ASP A 90 -20.68 -21.86 18.48
CA ASP A 90 -20.13 -21.52 19.78
C ASP A 90 -19.32 -20.22 19.71
N LYS A 91 -19.21 -19.53 20.86
CA LYS A 91 -18.55 -18.22 21.00
C LYS A 91 -17.26 -18.12 20.18
N PRO A 92 -17.18 -17.22 19.20
CA PRO A 92 -15.93 -16.98 18.50
C PRO A 92 -14.92 -16.38 19.50
N MET A 93 -13.70 -16.93 19.54
CA MET A 93 -12.55 -16.36 20.27
C MET A 93 -12.56 -16.44 21.81
N ASN A 94 -13.02 -17.54 22.41
CA ASN A 94 -12.87 -17.82 23.86
C ASN A 94 -11.43 -17.68 24.39
N GLU A 95 -10.41 -17.87 23.55
CA GLU A 95 -8.99 -17.79 23.94
C GLU A 95 -8.47 -16.35 24.13
N PHE A 96 -9.21 -15.33 23.70
CA PHE A 96 -8.74 -13.94 23.70
C PHE A 96 -9.35 -13.07 24.82
N GLU A 97 -10.28 -13.60 25.62
CA GLU A 97 -10.95 -12.85 26.70
C GLU A 97 -10.00 -12.41 27.82
N ASN A 98 -8.88 -13.10 28.00
CA ASN A 98 -7.84 -12.75 28.99
C ASN A 98 -6.79 -11.76 28.46
N LEU A 99 -6.89 -11.36 27.19
CA LEU A 99 -6.04 -10.34 26.59
C LEU A 99 -6.92 -9.11 26.43
N ASP A 100 -6.71 -8.11 27.30
CA ASP A 100 -7.37 -6.81 27.30
C ASP A 100 -7.05 -6.01 26.00
N ILE A 101 -7.58 -6.50 24.88
CA ILE A 101 -7.36 -5.97 23.52
C ILE A 101 -8.42 -4.90 23.22
N CYS A 102 -9.57 -4.95 23.88
CA CYS A 102 -10.66 -3.98 23.69
C CYS A 102 -10.43 -2.67 24.46
N GLY A 103 -9.63 -2.66 25.54
CA GLY A 103 -9.32 -1.43 26.29
C GLY A 103 -8.44 -0.41 25.56
N SER A 104 -7.94 -0.73 24.36
CA SER A 104 -7.05 0.15 23.57
C SER A 104 -7.71 0.76 22.33
N VAL A 105 -9.00 0.48 22.10
CA VAL A 105 -9.78 1.08 21.01
C VAL A 105 -10.71 2.09 21.65
N GLU A 106 -10.34 3.37 21.61
CA GLU A 106 -11.31 4.44 21.81
C GLU A 106 -12.38 4.29 20.73
N ALA A 107 -13.53 3.72 21.12
CA ALA A 107 -14.74 3.79 20.34
C ALA A 107 -15.08 5.27 20.14
N PRO A 108 -15.41 5.72 18.91
CA PRO A 108 -15.92 7.07 18.74
C PRO A 108 -17.22 7.15 19.53
N GLU A 109 -17.31 8.10 20.45
CA GLU A 109 -18.53 8.36 21.21
C GLU A 109 -19.70 8.56 20.23
N PRO A 110 -20.87 7.94 20.49
CA PRO A 110 -22.07 8.28 19.77
C PRO A 110 -22.52 9.67 20.25
N ASP A 111 -23.11 10.43 19.34
CA ASP A 111 -23.71 11.76 19.58
C ASP A 111 -22.77 12.94 19.29
N ASP A 112 -22.52 13.16 18.00
CA ASP A 112 -22.49 14.53 17.48
C ASP A 112 -23.02 14.56 16.03
N ASP A 113 -24.34 14.68 15.94
CA ASP A 113 -25.09 14.96 14.71
C ASP A 113 -24.74 16.36 14.17
N SER A 114 -23.55 16.53 13.60
CA SER A 114 -23.22 17.64 12.70
C SER A 114 -21.90 17.51 11.95
N CYS A 115 -21.25 16.34 11.91
CA CYS A 115 -20.00 16.20 11.17
C CYS A 115 -20.29 16.24 9.66
N SER A 116 -20.20 17.43 9.06
CA SER A 116 -20.29 17.58 7.61
C SER A 116 -19.31 16.61 6.93
N ILE A 117 -19.71 16.00 5.81
CA ILE A 117 -18.83 15.09 5.02
C ILE A 117 -17.45 15.72 4.79
N ALA A 118 -17.40 17.05 4.63
CA ALA A 118 -16.16 17.81 4.52
C ALA A 118 -15.26 17.70 5.77
N GLU A 119 -15.82 17.82 6.97
CA GLU A 119 -15.07 17.66 8.22
C GLU A 119 -14.54 16.24 8.38
N GLY A 120 -15.36 15.23 8.05
CA GLY A 120 -14.92 13.84 8.01
C GLY A 120 -13.73 13.63 7.06
N ILE A 121 -13.82 14.15 5.83
CA ILE A 121 -12.75 14.08 4.83
C ILE A 121 -11.46 14.73 5.35
N ILE A 122 -11.56 15.95 5.91
CA ILE A 122 -10.40 16.67 6.46
C ILE A 122 -9.78 15.89 7.61
N ARG A 123 -10.60 15.34 8.53
CA ARG A 123 -10.13 14.54 9.67
C ARG A 123 -9.41 13.27 9.19
N ALA A 124 -9.95 12.59 8.20
CA ALA A 124 -9.34 11.39 7.62
C ALA A 124 -8.01 11.70 6.92
N MET A 125 -7.96 12.77 6.11
CA MET A 125 -6.73 13.25 5.48
C MET A 125 -5.68 13.61 6.54
N TYR A 126 -6.07 14.35 7.57
CA TYR A 126 -5.19 14.74 8.67
C TYR A 126 -4.65 13.51 9.41
N ARG A 127 -5.51 12.53 9.71
CA ARG A 127 -5.09 11.31 10.39
C ARG A 127 -4.12 10.50 9.55
N GLY A 128 -4.38 10.37 8.24
CA GLY A 128 -3.45 9.72 7.31
C GLY A 128 -2.09 10.41 7.27
N PHE A 129 -2.08 11.75 7.21
CA PHE A 129 -0.86 12.55 7.26
C PHE A 129 -0.07 12.29 8.56
N VAL A 130 -0.73 12.33 9.72
CA VAL A 130 -0.08 12.06 11.01
C VAL A 130 0.49 10.64 11.06
N ASP A 131 -0.25 9.63 10.62
CA ASP A 131 0.19 8.24 10.62
C ASP A 131 1.41 8.02 9.70
N SER A 132 1.49 8.73 8.58
CA SER A 132 2.64 8.66 7.66
C SER A 132 3.96 9.18 8.28
N LEU A 133 3.87 10.05 9.29
CA LEU A 133 5.04 10.59 9.99
C LEU A 133 5.45 9.75 11.21
N ARG A 134 4.56 8.90 11.74
CA ARG A 134 4.83 8.06 12.92
C ARG A 134 5.92 7.01 12.69
N GLY A 135 6.16 6.60 11.44
CA GLY A 135 7.09 5.53 11.08
C GLY A 135 8.53 5.81 11.51
N ALA A 136 8.95 7.07 11.54
CA ALA A 136 10.27 7.45 12.05
C ALA A 136 10.40 7.17 13.55
N ILE A 137 9.42 7.57 14.36
CA ILE A 137 9.43 7.35 15.81
C ILE A 137 9.35 5.86 16.11
N VAL A 138 8.44 5.17 15.42
CA VAL A 138 8.21 3.74 15.62
C VAL A 138 9.42 2.92 15.21
N LEU A 139 10.13 3.27 14.13
CA LEU A 139 11.36 2.59 13.71
C LEU A 139 12.41 2.54 14.84
N PHE A 140 12.65 3.66 15.52
CA PHE A 140 13.62 3.71 16.63
C PHE A 140 13.15 2.90 17.84
N TYR A 141 11.86 2.95 18.17
CA TYR A 141 11.31 2.22 19.30
C TYR A 141 11.25 0.70 19.06
N MET A 142 10.84 0.28 17.86
CA MET A 142 10.75 -1.12 17.45
C MET A 142 12.10 -1.82 17.52
N ASP A 143 13.16 -1.19 17.01
CA ASP A 143 14.49 -1.79 17.01
C ASP A 143 15.00 -2.01 18.45
N LYS A 144 14.79 -1.03 19.32
CA LYS A 144 15.09 -1.15 20.76
C LYS A 144 14.34 -2.32 21.40
N HIS A 145 13.03 -2.43 21.18
CA HIS A 145 12.21 -3.51 21.76
C HIS A 145 12.52 -4.89 21.19
N ILE A 146 12.81 -5.00 19.89
CA ILE A 146 13.17 -6.28 19.29
C ILE A 146 14.52 -6.74 19.83
N ASN A 147 15.50 -5.85 19.90
CA ASN A 147 16.83 -6.17 20.44
C ASN A 147 16.77 -6.52 21.93
N GLU A 148 15.96 -5.81 22.73
CA GLU A 148 15.73 -6.14 24.15
C GLU A 148 15.06 -7.51 24.34
N LYS A 149 14.07 -7.87 23.51
CA LYS A 149 13.43 -9.20 23.55
C LYS A 149 14.40 -10.32 23.18
N ILE A 150 15.37 -10.07 22.29
CA ILE A 150 16.42 -11.02 21.91
C ILE A 150 17.46 -11.16 23.03
N SER A 151 17.80 -10.08 23.72
CA SER A 151 18.78 -10.09 24.82
C SER A 151 18.26 -10.71 26.13
N ARG A 152 16.93 -10.86 26.28
CA ARG A 152 16.37 -11.58 27.43
C ARG A 152 16.56 -13.10 27.23
N PRO A 153 17.22 -13.82 28.15
CA PRO A 153 17.25 -15.28 28.08
C PRO A 153 15.82 -15.81 28.17
N PRO A 154 15.49 -16.93 27.50
CA PRO A 154 14.15 -17.50 27.60
C PRO A 154 13.85 -17.76 29.08
N SER A 155 12.83 -17.08 29.61
CA SER A 155 12.37 -17.33 30.97
C SER A 155 11.96 -18.80 31.05
N SER A 156 12.70 -19.58 31.83
CA SER A 156 12.33 -20.93 32.24
C SER A 156 10.93 -20.87 32.86
N LYS A 157 9.91 -21.25 32.09
CA LYS A 157 8.63 -21.62 32.70
C LYS A 157 8.93 -22.88 33.51
N LEU A 158 8.84 -22.74 34.83
CA LEU A 158 8.75 -23.88 35.74
C LEU A 158 7.50 -24.67 35.33
N GLU A 159 7.67 -25.79 34.64
CA GLU A 159 6.63 -26.80 34.52
C GLU A 159 6.87 -27.85 35.59
N ILE A 160 6.04 -27.79 36.63
CA ILE A 160 5.83 -28.85 37.61
C ILE A 160 4.76 -29.79 37.05
N HIS A 161 4.96 -31.11 37.25
CA HIS A 161 4.13 -32.26 36.85
C HIS A 161 4.18 -32.62 35.36
N GLY A 162 4.40 -33.86 34.92
CA GLY A 162 4.47 -35.18 35.53
C GLY A 162 4.65 -36.18 34.38
N LYS A 163 5.18 -37.37 34.68
CA LYS A 163 5.59 -38.45 33.76
C LYS A 163 4.59 -38.70 32.61
N ASP A 164 5.09 -38.72 31.37
CA ASP A 164 5.09 -39.92 30.52
C ASP A 164 5.93 -39.69 29.24
N ALA A 165 6.73 -40.71 28.93
CA ALA A 165 7.70 -40.71 27.84
C ALA A 165 7.03 -41.08 26.51
N ALA A 166 7.14 -40.21 25.51
CA ALA A 166 7.04 -40.58 24.10
C ALA A 166 8.05 -39.77 23.29
N ILE A 167 8.96 -40.50 22.64
CA ILE A 167 10.08 -40.01 21.83
C ILE A 167 9.53 -39.33 20.58
N ILE A 168 9.79 -38.02 20.42
CA ILE A 168 9.66 -37.30 19.15
C ILE A 168 11.06 -36.78 18.77
N PRO A 169 11.59 -37.06 17.56
CA PRO A 169 12.95 -36.68 17.20
C PRO A 169 13.06 -35.16 16.94
N HIS A 170 14.00 -34.52 17.64
CA HIS A 170 14.77 -33.33 17.25
C HIS A 170 14.17 -32.40 16.16
N ALA A 171 13.30 -31.48 16.57
CA ALA A 171 13.02 -30.24 15.81
C ALA A 171 13.55 -28.98 16.53
N SER A 172 14.40 -29.13 17.55
CA SER A 172 14.83 -28.02 18.42
C SER A 172 16.15 -27.35 18.04
N LYS A 173 16.85 -27.80 16.99
CA LYS A 173 18.14 -27.22 16.58
C LYS A 173 18.08 -26.11 15.53
N HIS A 174 16.91 -25.84 14.91
CA HIS A 174 16.80 -24.83 13.85
C HIS A 174 16.18 -23.49 14.29
N PHE A 175 15.74 -23.37 15.54
CA PHE A 175 15.01 -22.19 16.04
C PHE A 175 15.89 -21.09 16.66
N ASN A 176 17.18 -21.34 16.90
CA ASN A 176 18.06 -20.38 17.59
C ASN A 176 18.84 -19.44 16.66
N HIS A 177 18.58 -19.44 15.36
CA HIS A 177 19.19 -18.49 14.43
C HIS A 177 18.27 -17.29 14.10
N LEU A 178 17.27 -17.02 14.94
CA LEU A 178 16.27 -15.96 14.74
C LEU A 178 16.90 -14.55 14.86
N ARG A 179 17.53 -14.15 13.76
CA ARG A 179 17.41 -12.87 13.05
C ARG A 179 17.24 -11.65 13.96
N GLU A 180 18.36 -10.99 14.27
CA GLU A 180 18.42 -9.60 14.72
C GLU A 180 17.42 -8.73 13.93
N SER A 181 16.77 -7.75 14.58
CA SER A 181 16.02 -6.72 13.86
C SER A 181 16.99 -6.00 12.94
N LYS A 182 16.91 -6.28 11.64
CA LYS A 182 17.70 -5.59 10.64
C LYS A 182 17.01 -4.32 10.17
N VAL A 183 15.87 -3.92 10.75
CA VAL A 183 15.03 -2.83 10.20
C VAL A 183 15.77 -1.50 10.18
N LEU A 184 16.35 -1.10 11.32
CA LEU A 184 17.14 0.13 11.42
C LEU A 184 18.41 0.03 10.55
N LYS A 185 19.11 -1.11 10.61
CA LYS A 185 20.30 -1.36 9.79
C LYS A 185 20.01 -1.26 8.29
N ARG A 186 18.91 -1.85 7.80
CA ARG A 186 18.47 -1.79 6.40
C ARG A 186 18.06 -0.39 6.01
N THR A 187 17.37 0.33 6.89
CA THR A 187 17.00 1.73 6.66
C THR A 187 18.26 2.59 6.52
N ILE A 188 19.24 2.44 7.41
CA ILE A 188 20.53 3.13 7.33
C ILE A 188 21.29 2.76 6.05
N GLN A 189 21.31 1.47 5.67
CA GLN A 189 21.92 1.03 4.41
C GLN A 189 21.26 1.67 3.19
N CYS A 190 19.93 1.79 3.20
CA CYS A 190 19.18 2.45 2.15
C CYS A 190 19.50 3.95 2.09
N CYS A 191 19.53 4.64 3.23
CA CYS A 191 19.92 6.05 3.31
C CYS A 191 21.37 6.28 2.85
N ALA A 192 22.29 5.41 3.27
CA ALA A 192 23.70 5.49 2.91
C ALA A 192 23.91 5.27 1.40
N LEU A 193 23.22 4.31 0.78
CA LEU A 193 23.31 4.07 -0.65
C LEU A 193 22.68 5.22 -1.46
N ASN A 194 21.44 5.61 -1.15
CA ASN A 194 20.69 6.55 -1.97
C ASN A 194 21.07 8.02 -1.69
N GLY A 195 21.23 8.40 -0.43
CA GLY A 195 21.64 9.75 -0.05
C GLY A 195 23.16 9.94 -0.09
N GLY A 196 23.89 9.00 0.50
CA GLY A 196 25.35 9.06 0.60
C GLY A 196 26.05 8.79 -0.73
N VAL A 197 26.00 7.56 -1.22
CA VAL A 197 26.74 7.19 -2.45
C VAL A 197 26.12 7.88 -3.66
N PHE A 198 24.82 7.71 -3.86
CA PHE A 198 24.21 8.09 -5.11
C PHE A 198 23.97 9.60 -5.21
N TRP A 199 23.18 10.20 -4.32
CA TRP A 199 22.88 11.63 -4.38
C TRP A 199 24.12 12.49 -4.16
N ALA A 200 25.02 12.15 -3.21
CA ALA A 200 26.26 12.91 -3.06
C ALA A 200 27.19 12.79 -4.27
N SER A 201 27.23 11.66 -4.98
CA SER A 201 28.01 11.58 -6.23
C SER A 201 27.52 12.56 -7.29
N ILE A 202 26.20 12.77 -7.41
CA ILE A 202 25.61 13.76 -8.32
C ILE A 202 25.99 15.18 -7.87
N LEU A 203 25.89 15.48 -6.58
CA LEU A 203 26.26 16.79 -6.04
C LEU A 203 27.76 17.09 -6.21
N ILE A 204 28.63 16.12 -5.92
CA ILE A 204 30.08 16.26 -6.12
C ILE A 204 30.38 16.49 -7.61
N PHE A 205 29.70 15.80 -8.51
CA PHE A 205 29.91 15.98 -9.94
C PHE A 205 29.42 17.35 -10.44
N GLU A 206 28.17 17.72 -10.15
CA GLU A 206 27.53 18.94 -10.67
C GLU A 206 28.00 20.22 -9.96
N CYS A 207 28.18 20.17 -8.64
CA CYS A 207 28.53 21.34 -7.82
C CYS A 207 30.02 21.42 -7.46
N GLY A 208 30.76 20.31 -7.57
CA GLY A 208 32.20 20.26 -7.28
C GLY A 208 33.05 20.17 -8.55
N LEU A 209 33.00 19.02 -9.22
CA LEU A 209 33.89 18.68 -10.33
C LEU A 209 33.69 19.60 -11.55
N LEU A 210 32.45 19.81 -11.99
CA LEU A 210 32.17 20.66 -13.15
C LEU A 210 32.60 22.12 -12.93
N PRO A 211 32.23 22.81 -11.82
CA PRO A 211 32.71 24.16 -11.54
C PRO A 211 34.23 24.24 -11.40
N PHE A 212 34.85 23.26 -10.75
CA PHE A 212 36.30 23.19 -10.59
C PHE A 212 37.02 23.08 -11.93
N LEU A 213 36.57 22.18 -12.82
CA LEU A 213 37.13 22.04 -14.16
C LEU A 213 36.94 23.30 -15.00
N LYS A 214 35.77 23.95 -14.89
CA LYS A 214 35.52 25.24 -15.57
C LYS A 214 36.47 26.33 -15.05
N TYR A 215 36.71 26.37 -13.75
CA TYR A 215 37.64 27.29 -13.12
C TYR A 215 39.08 27.02 -13.60
N LEU A 216 39.53 25.77 -13.64
CA LEU A 216 40.86 25.42 -14.18
C LEU A 216 41.02 25.84 -15.65
N LEU A 217 40.00 25.62 -16.49
CA LEU A 217 40.03 26.09 -17.88
C LEU A 217 40.16 27.61 -17.97
N SER A 218 39.53 28.36 -17.04
CA SER A 218 39.66 29.82 -17.01
C SER A 218 41.07 30.28 -16.65
N ILE A 219 41.79 29.52 -15.82
CA ILE A 219 43.20 29.80 -15.49
C ILE A 219 44.10 29.48 -16.69
N ILE A 220 43.96 28.29 -17.28
CA ILE A 220 44.83 27.81 -18.36
C ILE A 220 44.66 28.65 -19.63
N PHE A 221 43.41 28.95 -20.02
CA PHE A 221 43.09 29.65 -21.26
C PHE A 221 42.75 31.13 -21.06
N GLY A 222 43.01 31.70 -19.87
CA GLY A 222 42.69 33.10 -19.55
C GLY A 222 43.37 34.12 -20.47
N HIS A 223 44.49 33.76 -21.09
CA HIS A 223 45.23 34.60 -22.04
C HIS A 223 44.67 34.55 -23.47
N SER A 224 43.84 33.55 -23.80
CA SER A 224 43.28 33.33 -25.14
C SER A 224 41.76 33.57 -25.11
N PRO A 225 41.29 34.75 -25.56
CA PRO A 225 39.87 35.08 -25.49
C PRO A 225 39.02 34.05 -26.26
N GLY A 226 38.04 33.46 -25.58
CA GLY A 226 37.09 32.51 -26.16
C GLY A 226 37.51 31.03 -26.13
N MET A 227 38.81 30.70 -26.09
CA MET A 227 39.27 29.30 -26.18
C MET A 227 38.77 28.44 -25.00
N GLY A 228 38.83 28.96 -23.76
CA GLY A 228 38.31 28.24 -22.59
C GLY A 228 36.80 27.99 -22.64
N MET A 229 36.02 28.91 -23.25
CA MET A 229 34.58 28.75 -23.44
C MET A 229 34.28 27.69 -24.49
N THR A 230 35.03 27.66 -25.60
CA THR A 230 34.90 26.63 -26.64
C THR A 230 35.24 25.25 -26.08
N VAL A 231 36.35 25.09 -25.35
CA VAL A 231 36.70 23.79 -24.74
C VAL A 231 35.61 23.35 -23.76
N TRP A 232 35.11 24.26 -22.92
CA TRP A 232 34.03 23.96 -21.96
C TRP A 232 32.73 23.51 -22.63
N SER A 233 32.35 24.11 -23.76
CA SER A 233 31.08 23.80 -24.45
C SER A 233 31.00 22.36 -24.94
N TRP A 234 32.13 21.74 -25.29
CA TRP A 234 32.20 20.33 -25.69
C TRP A 234 32.53 19.41 -24.52
N MET A 235 33.38 19.86 -23.58
CA MET A 235 33.79 19.05 -22.44
C MET A 235 32.62 18.77 -21.48
N LYS A 236 31.83 19.79 -21.13
CA LYS A 236 30.69 19.63 -20.21
C LYS A 236 29.70 18.54 -20.67
N PRO A 237 29.12 18.60 -21.89
CA PRO A 237 28.16 17.58 -22.30
C PRO A 237 28.77 16.18 -22.38
N PHE A 238 30.04 16.05 -22.80
CA PHE A 238 30.73 14.76 -22.86
C PHE A 238 30.93 14.15 -21.46
N LEU A 239 31.39 14.96 -20.50
CA LEU A 239 31.54 14.54 -19.10
C LEU A 239 30.18 14.18 -18.50
N SER A 240 29.15 15.02 -18.65
CA SER A 240 27.81 14.76 -18.14
C SER A 240 27.19 13.48 -18.74
N LEU A 241 27.38 13.26 -20.05
CA LEU A 241 26.90 12.05 -20.71
C LEU A 241 27.62 10.80 -20.18
N THR A 242 28.95 10.86 -20.07
CA THR A 242 29.76 9.73 -19.57
C THR A 242 29.41 9.41 -18.13
N PHE A 243 29.34 10.41 -17.26
CA PHE A 243 28.94 10.23 -15.85
C PHE A 243 27.50 9.71 -15.74
N GLY A 244 26.58 10.27 -16.53
CA GLY A 244 25.18 9.85 -16.56
C GLY A 244 25.02 8.38 -16.97
N THR A 245 25.75 7.93 -17.99
CA THR A 245 25.61 6.60 -18.58
C THR A 245 26.40 5.52 -17.86
N VAL A 246 27.63 5.81 -17.45
CA VAL A 246 28.54 4.82 -16.84
C VAL A 246 28.33 4.72 -15.33
N TRP A 247 27.91 5.81 -14.67
CA TRP A 247 27.79 5.85 -13.21
C TRP A 247 26.33 5.96 -12.76
N VAL A 248 25.63 7.03 -13.13
CA VAL A 248 24.30 7.34 -12.60
C VAL A 248 23.27 6.27 -13.00
N LEU A 249 23.19 5.91 -14.28
CA LEU A 249 22.20 4.95 -14.78
C LEU A 249 22.37 3.54 -14.17
N PRO A 250 23.57 2.92 -14.18
CA PRO A 250 23.77 1.62 -13.53
C PRO A 250 23.48 1.66 -12.03
N LEU A 251 23.95 2.71 -11.33
CA LEU A 251 23.73 2.87 -9.90
C LEU A 251 22.25 3.05 -9.58
N PHE A 252 21.49 3.77 -10.41
CA PHE A 252 20.04 3.91 -10.28
C PHE A 252 19.32 2.56 -10.38
N VAL A 253 19.65 1.75 -11.40
CA VAL A 253 19.04 0.44 -11.61
C VAL A 253 19.37 -0.51 -10.47
N LEU A 254 20.65 -0.59 -10.09
CA LEU A 254 21.10 -1.43 -8.98
C LEU A 254 20.44 -1.01 -7.66
N SER A 255 20.38 0.31 -7.39
CA SER A 255 19.74 0.83 -6.19
C SER A 255 18.28 0.41 -6.10
N ARG A 256 17.51 0.47 -7.19
CA ARG A 256 16.10 0.02 -7.20
C ARG A 256 15.96 -1.45 -6.80
N ILE A 257 16.79 -2.33 -7.33
CA ILE A 257 16.76 -3.77 -7.01
C ILE A 257 17.09 -3.98 -5.53
N VAL A 258 18.19 -3.40 -5.06
CA VAL A 258 18.64 -3.56 -3.68
C VAL A 258 17.64 -2.98 -2.68
N ASN A 259 17.09 -1.80 -2.99
CA ASN A 259 16.05 -1.16 -2.20
C ASN A 259 14.81 -2.05 -2.10
N SER A 260 14.34 -2.66 -3.19
CA SER A 260 13.17 -3.55 -3.11
C SER A 260 13.37 -4.73 -2.15
N LEU A 261 14.58 -5.30 -2.10
CA LEU A 261 14.92 -6.38 -1.18
C LEU A 261 14.96 -5.90 0.28
N TRP A 262 15.55 -4.73 0.51
CA TRP A 262 15.59 -4.12 1.84
C TRP A 262 14.22 -3.68 2.34
N PHE A 263 13.37 -3.17 1.45
CA PHE A 263 11.99 -2.80 1.75
C PHE A 263 11.15 -4.01 2.16
N GLN A 264 11.30 -5.14 1.48
CA GLN A 264 10.66 -6.40 1.89
C GLN A 264 11.18 -6.88 3.26
N ASP A 265 12.50 -6.87 3.48
CA ASP A 265 13.10 -7.20 4.79
C ASP A 265 12.50 -6.34 5.93
N ILE A 266 12.36 -5.03 5.68
CA ILE A 266 11.79 -4.05 6.63
C ILE A 266 10.31 -4.34 6.89
N ALA A 267 9.54 -4.54 5.84
CA ALA A 267 8.11 -4.85 5.90
C ALA A 267 7.83 -6.12 6.71
N ASP A 268 8.54 -7.21 6.42
CA ASP A 268 8.36 -8.48 7.11
C ASP A 268 8.67 -8.37 8.60
N SER A 269 9.74 -7.66 8.94
CA SER A 269 10.08 -7.41 10.34
C SER A 269 9.05 -6.53 11.04
N ALA A 270 8.55 -5.48 10.36
CA ALA A 270 7.52 -4.60 10.90
C ALA A 270 6.19 -5.34 11.12
N TYR A 271 5.78 -6.14 10.14
CA TYR A 271 4.59 -6.97 10.22
C TYR A 271 4.69 -7.98 11.38
N ARG A 272 5.82 -8.69 11.50
CA ARG A 272 6.05 -9.66 12.58
C ARG A 272 6.00 -9.06 13.96
N TYR A 273 6.47 -7.82 14.11
CA TYR A 273 6.40 -7.11 15.37
C TYR A 273 4.95 -6.77 15.77
N ARG A 274 4.10 -6.38 14.80
CA ARG A 274 2.72 -5.94 15.08
C ARG A 274 1.67 -7.03 15.07
N GLN A 275 1.69 -7.89 14.06
CA GLN A 275 0.58 -8.79 13.73
C GLN A 275 0.98 -10.27 13.81
N GLY A 276 2.25 -10.58 14.05
CA GLY A 276 2.74 -11.95 14.14
C GLY A 276 3.13 -12.54 12.78
N ARG A 277 2.87 -13.84 12.56
CA ARG A 277 3.39 -14.51 11.35
C ARG A 277 2.59 -14.10 10.10
N PRO A 278 3.25 -13.83 8.97
CA PRO A 278 2.55 -13.54 7.71
C PRO A 278 1.74 -14.75 7.26
N LEU A 279 0.56 -14.49 6.68
CA LEU A 279 -0.27 -15.50 6.07
C LEU A 279 0.36 -15.92 4.74
N LEU A 280 0.81 -17.18 4.65
CA LEU A 280 1.28 -17.73 3.39
C LEU A 280 0.07 -18.00 2.48
N LEU A 281 -0.01 -17.27 1.36
CA LEU A 281 -0.95 -17.62 0.30
C LEU A 281 -0.68 -19.06 -0.15
N SER A 282 -1.76 -19.85 -0.27
CA SER A 282 -1.69 -21.30 -0.50
C SER A 282 -1.00 -21.70 -1.82
N SER A 283 -0.85 -20.77 -2.78
CA SER A 283 -0.25 -21.04 -4.08
C SER A 283 0.74 -19.95 -4.50
N VAL A 284 1.96 -20.38 -4.81
CA VAL A 284 3.03 -19.55 -5.40
C VAL A 284 2.60 -18.96 -6.76
N SER A 285 1.77 -19.67 -7.54
CA SER A 285 1.32 -19.17 -8.84
C SER A 285 0.38 -17.96 -8.70
N LYS A 286 -0.52 -17.99 -7.71
CA LYS A 286 -1.40 -16.85 -7.39
C LYS A 286 -0.58 -15.66 -6.93
N LEU A 287 0.44 -15.89 -6.11
CA LEU A 287 1.36 -14.86 -5.63
C LEU A 287 2.07 -14.14 -6.78
N ILE A 288 2.63 -14.91 -7.72
CA ILE A 288 3.34 -14.36 -8.87
C ILE A 288 2.38 -13.59 -9.78
N ALA A 289 1.20 -14.15 -10.07
CA ALA A 289 0.20 -13.51 -10.91
C ALA A 289 -0.26 -12.16 -10.32
N ASP A 290 -0.56 -12.14 -9.03
CA ASP A 290 -0.94 -10.92 -8.33
C ASP A 290 0.19 -9.88 -8.31
N THR A 291 1.43 -10.30 -8.07
CA THR A 291 2.60 -9.40 -8.08
C THR A 291 2.80 -8.78 -9.47
N LEU A 292 2.73 -9.58 -10.54
CA LEU A 292 2.86 -9.09 -11.91
C LEU A 292 1.72 -8.14 -12.29
N PHE A 293 0.50 -8.47 -11.90
CA PHE A 293 -0.67 -7.63 -12.14
C PHE A 293 -0.57 -6.31 -11.36
N SER A 294 -0.11 -6.34 -10.11
CA SER A 294 0.13 -5.14 -9.30
C SER A 294 1.17 -4.22 -9.93
N ILE A 295 2.32 -4.76 -10.36
CA ILE A 295 3.36 -3.99 -11.07
C ILE A 295 2.80 -3.32 -12.33
N LEU A 296 2.00 -4.05 -13.12
CA LEU A 296 1.39 -3.50 -14.33
C LEU A 296 0.40 -2.37 -13.99
N VAL A 297 -0.50 -2.59 -13.05
CA VAL A 297 -1.51 -1.59 -12.65
C VAL A 297 -0.83 -0.34 -12.09
N GLN A 298 0.18 -0.50 -11.22
CA GLN A 298 0.95 0.61 -10.66
C GLN A 298 1.69 1.40 -11.74
N ALA A 299 2.30 0.72 -12.73
CA ALA A 299 2.96 1.39 -13.86
C ALA A 299 1.98 2.17 -14.73
N LEU A 300 0.82 1.58 -15.05
CA LEU A 300 -0.25 2.26 -15.79
C LEU A 300 -0.81 3.46 -15.01
N PHE A 301 -0.95 3.33 -13.68
CA PHE A 301 -1.45 4.40 -12.81
C PHE A 301 -0.48 5.57 -12.70
N LEU A 302 0.83 5.29 -12.63
CA LEU A 302 1.85 6.32 -12.75
C LEU A 302 1.76 7.04 -14.10
N GLY A 303 1.60 6.30 -15.19
CA GLY A 303 1.40 6.86 -16.53
C GLY A 303 0.14 7.73 -16.62
N GLN A 304 -0.97 7.29 -16.01
CA GLN A 304 -2.21 8.06 -15.91
C GLN A 304 -1.98 9.38 -15.16
N GLY A 305 -1.29 9.36 -14.02
CA GLY A 305 -0.96 10.59 -13.27
C GLY A 305 -0.11 11.57 -14.07
N MET A 306 0.87 11.07 -14.84
CA MET A 306 1.70 11.90 -15.73
C MET A 306 0.90 12.49 -16.90
N LEU A 307 -0.15 11.82 -17.37
CA LEU A 307 -1.02 12.34 -18.42
C LEU A 307 -1.97 13.41 -17.88
N VAL A 308 -2.50 13.18 -16.68
CA VAL A 308 -3.40 14.11 -15.99
C VAL A 308 -2.71 15.45 -15.67
N SER A 309 -1.41 15.45 -15.39
CA SER A 309 -0.65 16.71 -15.21
C SER A 309 -0.53 17.55 -16.48
N ARG A 310 -0.88 17.01 -17.66
CA ARG A 310 -0.87 17.73 -18.95
C ARG A 310 -2.22 18.37 -19.30
N ILE A 311 -3.22 18.28 -18.42
CA ILE A 311 -4.53 18.92 -18.63
C ILE A 311 -4.33 20.45 -18.73
N PRO A 312 -4.98 21.14 -19.70
CA PRO A 312 -4.78 22.57 -19.97
C PRO A 312 -5.34 23.52 -18.88
N LEU A 313 -5.60 23.02 -17.68
CA LEU A 313 -5.98 23.76 -16.48
C LEU A 313 -4.90 23.50 -15.41
N PRO A 314 -3.86 24.36 -15.32
CA PRO A 314 -2.65 24.06 -14.56
C PRO A 314 -2.92 23.63 -13.10
N LEU A 315 -3.73 24.42 -12.37
CA LEU A 315 -4.07 24.12 -10.98
C LEU A 315 -4.80 22.79 -10.81
N VAL A 316 -5.73 22.46 -11.72
CA VAL A 316 -6.52 21.23 -11.65
C VAL A 316 -5.64 20.03 -12.03
N GLY A 317 -4.81 20.15 -13.07
CA GLY A 317 -3.87 19.12 -13.48
C GLY A 317 -2.87 18.77 -12.39
N ASP A 318 -2.31 19.78 -11.72
CA ASP A 318 -1.34 19.60 -10.64
C ASP A 318 -1.97 18.94 -9.40
N ILE A 319 -3.15 19.40 -8.98
CA ILE A 319 -3.88 18.79 -7.85
C ILE A 319 -4.24 17.33 -8.15
N LEU A 320 -4.77 17.06 -9.34
CA LEU A 320 -5.12 15.69 -9.71
C LEU A 320 -3.88 14.80 -9.82
N ALA A 321 -2.78 15.28 -10.39
CA ALA A 321 -1.52 14.55 -10.43
C ALA A 321 -0.97 14.28 -9.02
N LEU A 322 -1.06 15.26 -8.11
CA LEU A 322 -0.70 15.08 -6.71
C LEU A 322 -1.56 14.00 -6.04
N ILE A 323 -2.88 14.02 -6.23
CA ILE A 323 -3.78 12.97 -5.71
C ILE A 323 -3.38 11.59 -6.23
N HIS A 324 -3.09 11.45 -7.53
CA HIS A 324 -2.59 10.18 -8.09
C HIS A 324 -1.29 9.73 -7.41
N MET A 325 -0.34 10.65 -7.22
CA MET A 325 0.92 10.32 -6.56
C MET A 325 0.72 9.93 -5.08
N CYS A 326 -0.17 10.60 -4.35
CA CYS A 326 -0.50 10.23 -2.97
C CYS A 326 -1.08 8.82 -2.89
N LEU A 327 -2.08 8.52 -3.72
CA LEU A 327 -2.72 7.20 -3.75
C LEU A 327 -1.75 6.09 -4.17
N LEU A 328 -0.87 6.37 -5.14
CA LEU A 328 0.14 5.42 -5.58
C LEU A 328 1.16 5.12 -4.48
N TYR A 329 1.64 6.14 -3.77
CA TYR A 329 2.60 5.97 -2.68
C TYR A 329 1.98 5.31 -1.45
N ALA A 330 0.72 5.62 -1.15
CA ALA A 330 -0.05 4.89 -0.15
C ALA A 330 -0.18 3.40 -0.52
N LEU A 331 -0.55 3.09 -1.77
CA LEU A 331 -0.59 1.72 -2.27
C LEU A 331 0.77 1.03 -2.11
N TYR A 332 1.87 1.67 -2.51
CA TYR A 332 3.21 1.11 -2.36
C TYR A 332 3.53 0.76 -0.91
N ALA A 333 3.23 1.64 0.04
CA ALA A 333 3.54 1.43 1.45
C ALA A 333 2.65 0.34 2.10
N PHE A 334 1.35 0.40 1.88
CA PHE A 334 0.39 -0.53 2.48
C PHE A 334 0.37 -1.90 1.81
N GLU A 335 0.79 -2.02 0.55
CA GLU A 335 0.85 -3.30 -0.16
C GLU A 335 1.72 -4.31 0.60
N TYR A 336 2.83 -3.89 1.19
CA TYR A 336 3.66 -4.75 2.04
C TYR A 336 2.89 -5.37 3.22
N LYS A 337 2.04 -4.59 3.90
CA LYS A 337 1.19 -5.07 5.00
C LYS A 337 0.11 -6.00 4.48
N TRP A 338 -0.62 -5.58 3.44
CA TRP A 338 -1.75 -6.30 2.90
C TRP A 338 -1.37 -7.60 2.21
N PHE A 339 -0.20 -7.64 1.60
CA PHE A 339 0.38 -8.87 1.05
C PHE A 339 0.65 -9.89 2.15
N ASN A 340 1.19 -9.47 3.29
CA ASN A 340 1.37 -10.31 4.48
C ASN A 340 0.04 -10.74 5.15
N MET A 341 -1.05 -9.99 4.93
CA MET A 341 -2.42 -10.37 5.28
C MET A 341 -3.10 -11.29 4.25
N GLY A 342 -2.46 -11.57 3.11
CA GLY A 342 -3.03 -12.37 2.02
C GLY A 342 -4.11 -11.65 1.20
N TRP A 343 -4.15 -10.32 1.20
CA TRP A 343 -5.13 -9.57 0.38
C TRP A 343 -4.70 -9.59 -1.08
N GLU A 344 -5.63 -9.90 -1.99
CA GLU A 344 -5.43 -9.77 -3.44
C GLU A 344 -5.49 -8.31 -3.91
N LEU A 345 -4.92 -8.01 -5.09
CA LEU A 345 -4.82 -6.64 -5.61
C LEU A 345 -6.18 -5.93 -5.68
N HIS A 346 -7.22 -6.61 -6.19
CA HIS A 346 -8.55 -6.00 -6.33
C HIS A 346 -9.09 -5.48 -4.99
N ARG A 347 -8.88 -6.24 -3.91
CA ARG A 347 -9.26 -5.83 -2.56
C ARG A 347 -8.47 -4.61 -2.11
N ARG A 348 -7.14 -4.58 -2.34
CA ARG A 348 -6.28 -3.42 -1.99
C ARG A 348 -6.73 -2.14 -2.69
N LEU A 349 -6.97 -2.23 -3.99
CA LEU A 349 -7.40 -1.07 -4.80
C LEU A 349 -8.78 -0.58 -4.36
N SER A 350 -9.76 -1.48 -4.22
CA SER A 350 -11.11 -1.11 -3.75
C SER A 350 -11.08 -0.46 -2.36
N PHE A 351 -10.26 -1.00 -1.45
CA PHE A 351 -10.10 -0.42 -0.11
C PHE A 351 -9.52 1.00 -0.14
N ILE A 352 -8.55 1.27 -1.02
CA ILE A 352 -8.03 2.63 -1.22
C ILE A 352 -9.08 3.55 -1.82
N GLU A 353 -9.80 3.12 -2.86
CA GLU A 353 -10.81 3.95 -3.53
C GLU A 353 -11.97 4.33 -2.59
N SER A 354 -12.41 3.40 -1.72
CA SER A 354 -13.48 3.64 -0.76
C SER A 354 -13.05 4.49 0.44
N ASN A 355 -11.75 4.53 0.76
CA ASN A 355 -11.22 5.29 1.90
C ASN A 355 -10.15 6.30 1.47
N TRP A 356 -10.32 6.86 0.26
CA TRP A 356 -9.33 7.71 -0.39
C TRP A 356 -8.87 8.91 0.44
N PRO A 357 -9.70 9.58 1.29
CA PRO A 357 -9.22 10.75 2.04
C PRO A 357 -8.04 10.40 2.94
N TYR A 358 -8.13 9.28 3.65
CA TYR A 358 -7.05 8.80 4.51
C TYR A 358 -5.77 8.54 3.70
N PHE A 359 -5.89 7.85 2.56
CA PHE A 359 -4.73 7.49 1.74
C PHE A 359 -4.11 8.67 1.00
N VAL A 360 -4.91 9.67 0.60
CA VAL A 360 -4.39 10.94 0.09
C VAL A 360 -3.56 11.62 1.18
N GLY A 361 -4.09 11.71 2.40
CA GLY A 361 -3.37 12.26 3.55
C GLY A 361 -2.07 11.51 3.86
N PHE A 362 -2.11 10.18 3.86
CA PHE A 362 -0.96 9.33 4.14
C PHE A 362 0.15 9.46 3.08
N GLY A 363 -0.21 9.48 1.80
CA GLY A 363 0.77 9.61 0.72
C GLY A 363 1.33 11.02 0.54
N LEU A 364 0.64 12.04 1.07
CA LEU A 364 0.92 13.46 0.80
C LEU A 364 2.37 13.90 1.10
N PRO A 365 2.96 13.61 2.27
CA PRO A 365 4.31 14.11 2.54
C PRO A 365 5.34 13.53 1.57
N LEU A 366 5.24 12.23 1.26
CA LEU A 366 6.14 11.60 0.30
C LEU A 366 5.93 12.16 -1.11
N ALA A 367 4.68 12.34 -1.53
CA ALA A 367 4.34 12.90 -2.83
C ALA A 367 4.86 14.32 -3.02
N VAL A 368 4.73 15.18 -2.01
CA VAL A 368 5.26 16.54 -2.06
C VAL A 368 6.79 16.53 -2.07
N LEU A 369 7.42 15.77 -1.18
CA LEU A 369 8.89 15.73 -1.07
C LEU A 369 9.56 15.19 -2.34
N THR A 370 8.95 14.24 -3.04
CA THR A 370 9.48 13.73 -4.32
C THR A 370 9.19 14.64 -5.51
N GLN A 371 8.29 15.62 -5.39
CA GLN A 371 8.03 16.63 -6.42
C GLN A 371 8.94 17.87 -6.30
N LEU A 372 9.57 18.12 -5.14
CA LEU A 372 10.48 19.25 -4.96
C LEU A 372 11.69 19.23 -5.93
N PRO A 373 12.36 18.07 -6.15
CA PRO A 373 13.48 18.02 -7.08
C PRO A 373 13.00 18.05 -8.54
N SER A 374 13.62 18.88 -9.38
CA SER A 374 13.35 18.92 -10.83
C SER A 374 13.86 17.68 -11.58
N SER A 375 14.77 16.92 -10.97
CA SER A 375 15.34 15.71 -11.56
C SER A 375 14.63 14.45 -11.06
N TYR A 376 14.11 13.64 -11.98
CA TYR A 376 13.53 12.33 -11.68
C TYR A 376 14.50 11.39 -10.94
N VAL A 377 15.80 11.54 -11.19
CA VAL A 377 16.83 10.74 -10.50
C VAL A 377 16.91 11.15 -9.02
N ILE A 378 16.97 12.45 -8.75
CA ILE A 378 17.02 12.98 -7.37
C ILE A 378 15.70 12.69 -6.64
N SER A 379 14.57 12.85 -7.32
CA SER A 379 13.24 12.43 -6.82
C SER A 379 13.23 10.96 -6.42
N GLY A 380 13.85 10.08 -7.22
CA GLY A 380 14.03 8.66 -6.88
C GLY A 380 14.92 8.41 -5.66
N CYS A 381 15.96 9.23 -5.44
CA CYS A 381 16.78 9.17 -4.23
C CYS A 381 15.97 9.58 -2.99
N VAL A 382 15.22 10.69 -3.07
CA VAL A 382 14.34 11.16 -1.99
C VAL A 382 13.30 10.09 -1.64
N PHE A 383 12.65 9.52 -2.66
CA PHE A 383 11.73 8.40 -2.48
C PHE A 383 12.42 7.25 -1.74
N SER A 384 13.57 6.80 -2.21
CA SER A 384 14.26 5.64 -1.63
C SER A 384 14.70 5.86 -0.19
N ILE A 385 15.12 7.07 0.18
CA ILE A 385 15.50 7.44 1.55
C ILE A 385 14.30 7.40 2.49
N LEU A 386 13.15 7.94 2.06
CA LEU A 386 11.99 8.14 2.93
C LEU A 386 11.08 6.91 2.97
N PHE A 387 10.97 6.17 1.87
CA PHE A 387 10.01 5.08 1.71
C PHE A 387 10.08 3.97 2.79
N PRO A 388 11.26 3.56 3.31
CA PRO A 388 11.35 2.69 4.49
C PRO A 388 10.47 3.13 5.67
N LEU A 389 10.41 4.44 5.94
CA LEU A 389 9.62 5.00 7.04
C LEU A 389 8.13 4.84 6.77
N PHE A 390 7.71 5.03 5.51
CA PHE A 390 6.34 4.85 5.08
C PHE A 390 5.89 3.38 5.16
N ILE A 391 6.78 2.42 4.86
CA ILE A 391 6.49 0.99 5.04
C ILE A 391 6.22 0.67 6.52
N VAL A 392 7.06 1.18 7.42
CA VAL A 392 6.87 1.00 8.88
C VAL A 392 5.57 1.66 9.32
N SER A 393 5.34 2.92 8.94
CA SER A 393 4.08 3.64 9.18
C SER A 393 2.86 2.86 8.70
N GLY A 394 2.88 2.32 7.48
CA GLY A 394 1.75 1.57 6.91
C GLY A 394 1.46 0.28 7.69
N ASN A 395 2.50 -0.39 8.20
CA ASN A 395 2.35 -1.57 9.05
C ASN A 395 1.65 -1.26 10.38
N GLU A 396 2.02 -0.14 11.01
CA GLU A 396 1.46 0.35 12.28
C GLU A 396 0.07 0.96 12.14
N ALA A 397 -0.19 1.59 10.99
CA ALA A 397 -1.36 2.41 10.76
C ALA A 397 -2.67 1.61 10.76
N ILE A 398 -3.72 2.26 11.27
CA ILE A 398 -5.11 1.79 11.22
C ILE A 398 -5.88 2.82 10.41
N PRO A 399 -6.14 2.57 9.11
CA PRO A 399 -6.84 3.52 8.25
C PRO A 399 -8.22 3.89 8.79
N VAL A 400 -8.55 5.18 8.74
CA VAL A 400 -9.90 5.66 9.04
C VAL A 400 -10.82 5.28 7.89
N THR A 401 -11.93 4.59 8.20
CA THR A 401 -12.90 4.09 7.22
C THR A 401 -14.28 4.71 7.43
N GLY A 402 -15.17 4.59 6.43
CA GLY A 402 -16.58 4.98 6.56
C GLY A 402 -16.84 6.49 6.57
N VAL A 403 -15.91 7.28 6.02
CA VAL A 403 -15.97 8.76 6.05
C VAL A 403 -16.77 9.35 4.90
N CYS A 404 -16.82 8.66 3.76
CA CYS A 404 -17.47 9.14 2.55
C CYS A 404 -18.04 7.96 1.76
N ASP A 405 -19.30 8.07 1.34
CA ASP A 405 -19.98 7.05 0.52
C ASP A 405 -19.65 7.15 -0.97
N CYS A 406 -18.83 8.13 -1.37
CA CYS A 406 -18.41 8.33 -2.76
C CYS A 406 -16.99 7.77 -2.99
N PRO A 407 -16.86 6.54 -3.53
CA PRO A 407 -15.54 5.97 -3.82
C PRO A 407 -14.87 6.71 -4.99
N LEU A 408 -13.59 7.01 -4.83
CA LEU A 408 -12.78 7.68 -5.85
C LEU A 408 -12.18 6.65 -6.81
N LYS A 409 -12.93 6.31 -7.88
CA LYS A 409 -12.62 5.23 -8.85
C LYS A 409 -11.45 5.50 -9.81
N LEU A 410 -10.33 6.04 -9.32
CA LEU A 410 -9.18 6.41 -10.14
C LEU A 410 -8.38 5.21 -10.67
N PHE A 411 -8.47 4.02 -10.06
CA PHE A 411 -7.79 2.82 -10.54
C PHE A 411 -8.60 2.09 -11.62
N SER A 412 -9.89 2.38 -11.76
CA SER A 412 -10.76 1.68 -12.72
C SER A 412 -10.27 1.75 -14.18
N PRO A 413 -9.80 2.90 -14.72
CA PRO A 413 -9.28 2.96 -16.08
C PRO A 413 -8.05 2.06 -16.29
N VAL A 414 -7.12 2.05 -15.33
CA VAL A 414 -5.89 1.24 -15.44
C VAL A 414 -6.15 -0.25 -15.27
N ILE A 415 -7.13 -0.63 -14.44
CA ILE A 415 -7.58 -2.02 -14.32
C ILE A 415 -8.19 -2.48 -15.64
N ALA A 416 -9.03 -1.67 -16.29
CA ALA A 416 -9.61 -2.01 -17.59
C ALA A 416 -8.53 -2.22 -18.67
N ILE A 417 -7.52 -1.35 -18.71
CA ILE A 417 -6.37 -1.48 -19.62
C ILE A 417 -5.56 -2.75 -19.29
N ALA A 418 -5.24 -2.98 -18.02
CA ALA A 418 -4.47 -4.14 -17.56
C ALA A 418 -5.18 -5.46 -17.92
N ASN A 419 -6.49 -5.56 -17.66
CA ASN A 419 -7.31 -6.72 -18.02
C ASN A 419 -7.32 -6.95 -19.53
N THR A 420 -7.42 -5.88 -20.32
CA THR A 420 -7.40 -5.98 -21.79
C THR A 420 -6.05 -6.49 -22.31
N LEU A 421 -4.94 -6.03 -21.72
CA LEU A 421 -3.58 -6.48 -22.07
C LEU A 421 -3.36 -7.95 -21.70
N PHE A 422 -3.79 -8.37 -20.50
CA PHE A 422 -3.68 -9.75 -20.04
C PHE A 422 -4.51 -10.70 -20.92
N ASN A 423 -5.76 -10.35 -21.22
CA ASN A 423 -6.64 -11.16 -22.07
C ASN A 423 -6.11 -11.30 -23.51
N LYS A 424 -5.46 -10.26 -24.06
CA LYS A 424 -4.83 -10.33 -25.39
C LYS A 424 -3.54 -11.15 -25.41
N THR A 425 -2.80 -11.21 -24.30
CA THR A 425 -1.49 -11.87 -24.24
C THR A 425 -1.61 -13.36 -23.87
N ILE A 426 -2.60 -13.73 -23.06
CA ILE A 426 -2.79 -15.09 -22.54
C ILE A 426 -4.00 -15.81 -23.18
N GLY A 427 -4.91 -15.07 -23.81
CA GLY A 427 -6.06 -15.65 -24.51
C GLY A 427 -5.64 -16.51 -25.71
N PRO A 428 -6.40 -17.55 -26.06
CA PRO A 428 -6.12 -18.36 -27.24
C PRO A 428 -6.08 -17.45 -28.48
N LYS A 429 -4.99 -17.53 -29.25
CA LYS A 429 -4.93 -16.91 -30.58
C LYS A 429 -6.07 -17.51 -31.39
N ARG A 430 -7.07 -16.68 -31.73
CA ARG A 430 -8.13 -17.05 -32.67
C ARG A 430 -7.56 -17.24 -34.07
#